data_AF-A0A8J6NSV4-F1
#
_entry.id   AF-A0A8J6NSV4-F1
#
_cell.length_a   1.000
_cell.length_b   1.000
_cell.length_c   1.000
_cell.angle_alpha   90.00
_cell.angle_beta   90.00
_cell.angle_gamma   90.00
#
_symmetry.space_group_name_H-M   'P 1'
#
loop_
_entity.id
_entity.type
_entity.pdbx_description
1 polymer ?
#
loop_
_entity_poly.entity_id
_entity_poly.type
_entity_poly.pdbx_seq_one_letter_code
_entity_poly.pdbx_strand_id
1 'polypeptide(L)'
;MLIHDDIFAWSGWGGKLSLGSGKCRLRIFDLQKEKTKSPTPIRNIIVLVSDIPDSKMSVKSCTSHIATQVANKFNIDPHRTLWVEYYPETKYGVNDEHVIAESFEAVEFTWHNDKAIKPKWRELQPPLLDEIKKLI
;
A
#
# COMPACT_ATOMS: atom_id res chain seq x y z
N MET A 1 3.11 12.74 9.62
CA MET A 1 1.76 12.76 10.25
C MET A 1 0.84 11.76 9.58
N LEU A 2 0.15 10.93 10.36
CA LEU A 2 -0.88 10.00 9.86
C LEU A 2 -2.11 10.78 9.35
N ILE A 3 -2.53 10.51 8.12
CA ILE A 3 -3.73 11.11 7.49
C ILE A 3 -4.91 10.14 7.55
N HIS A 4 -4.66 8.85 7.37
CA HIS A 4 -5.70 7.83 7.30
C HIS A 4 -5.16 6.51 7.82
N ASP A 5 -5.96 5.79 8.62
CA ASP A 5 -5.68 4.43 9.07
C ASP A 5 -7.00 3.67 9.28
N ASP A 6 -7.48 2.98 8.25
CA ASP A 6 -8.73 2.24 8.29
C ASP A 6 -8.77 1.12 7.25
N ILE A 7 -9.86 0.36 7.20
CA ILE A 7 -10.18 -0.57 6.14
C ILE A 7 -10.62 0.21 4.90
N PHE A 8 -9.88 0.04 3.81
CA PHE A 8 -10.25 0.55 2.50
C PHE A 8 -10.90 -0.57 1.68
N ALA A 9 -12.19 -0.41 1.38
CA ALA A 9 -12.90 -1.26 0.43
C ALA A 9 -12.91 -0.62 -0.96
N TRP A 10 -12.73 -1.44 -1.99
CA TRP A 10 -12.76 -1.00 -3.38
C TRP A 10 -13.83 -1.75 -4.18
N SER A 11 -14.49 -1.03 -5.07
CA SER A 11 -15.45 -1.62 -6.00
C SER A 11 -14.72 -2.41 -7.09
N GLY A 12 -15.26 -3.57 -7.44
CA GLY A 12 -14.81 -4.36 -8.58
C GLY A 12 -15.41 -3.88 -9.90
N TRP A 13 -15.23 -4.68 -10.95
CA TRP A 13 -15.83 -4.47 -12.27
C TRP A 13 -17.06 -5.37 -12.48
N GLY A 14 -17.79 -5.15 -13.58
CA GLY A 14 -18.94 -6.00 -13.94
C GLY A 14 -20.24 -5.68 -13.21
N GLY A 15 -20.38 -4.47 -12.66
CA GLY A 15 -21.62 -3.98 -12.05
C GLY A 15 -22.08 -4.85 -10.88
N LYS A 16 -23.23 -5.51 -11.01
CA LYS A 16 -23.81 -6.37 -9.95
C LYS A 16 -22.90 -7.52 -9.51
N LEU A 17 -22.01 -7.99 -10.37
CA LEU A 17 -21.10 -9.09 -10.06
C LEU A 17 -19.93 -8.66 -9.16
N SER A 18 -19.56 -7.36 -9.15
CA SER A 18 -18.46 -6.81 -8.35
C SER A 18 -17.16 -7.63 -8.43
N LEU A 19 -16.80 -8.08 -9.64
CA LEU A 19 -15.63 -8.92 -9.87
C LEU A 19 -14.35 -8.16 -9.50
N GLY A 20 -13.48 -8.78 -8.72
CA GLY A 20 -12.26 -8.10 -8.27
C GLY A 20 -12.47 -7.09 -7.15
N SER A 21 -13.66 -7.00 -6.54
CA SER A 21 -13.85 -6.20 -5.32
C SER A 21 -13.13 -6.83 -4.13
N GLY A 22 -12.66 -6.00 -3.20
CA GLY A 22 -12.03 -6.46 -1.99
C GLY A 22 -11.89 -5.35 -0.96
N LYS A 23 -11.13 -5.64 0.09
CA LYS A 23 -10.80 -4.70 1.15
C LYS A 23 -9.40 -4.95 1.69
N CYS A 24 -8.72 -3.91 2.12
CA CYS A 24 -7.37 -4.00 2.69
C CYS A 24 -7.24 -3.03 3.87
N ARG A 25 -6.21 -3.21 4.70
CA ARG A 25 -5.79 -2.14 5.60
C ARG A 25 -5.11 -1.06 4.75
N LEU A 26 -5.50 0.20 4.91
CA LEU A 26 -4.90 1.33 4.23
C LEU A 26 -4.42 2.34 5.27
N ARG A 27 -3.12 2.63 5.23
CA ARG A 27 -2.49 3.68 6.01
C ARG A 27 -1.88 4.72 5.07
N ILE A 28 -2.16 5.99 5.30
CA ILE A 28 -1.60 7.11 4.52
C ILE A 28 -0.89 8.06 5.47
N PHE A 29 0.37 8.35 5.18
CA PHE A 29 1.20 9.27 5.93
C PHE A 29 1.65 10.42 5.03
N ASP A 30 1.67 11.63 5.58
CA ASP A 30 2.29 12.79 4.95
C ASP A 30 3.45 13.30 5.82
N LEU A 31 4.65 13.15 5.27
CA LEU A 31 5.91 13.51 5.89
C LEU A 31 6.13 15.03 5.90
N GLN A 32 5.45 15.82 5.07
CA GLN A 32 5.56 17.30 5.11
C GLN A 32 4.93 17.91 6.36
N LYS A 33 3.90 17.26 6.90
CA LYS A 33 3.21 17.73 8.10
C LYS A 33 3.97 17.41 9.39
N GLU A 34 5.02 16.61 9.31
CA GLU A 34 6.01 16.50 10.38
C GLU A 34 6.99 17.66 10.28
N LYS A 35 7.02 18.49 11.31
CA LYS A 35 7.99 19.59 11.45
C LYS A 35 9.39 19.02 11.75
N THR A 36 10.01 18.35 10.79
CA THR A 36 11.41 17.92 10.90
C THR A 36 12.32 18.96 10.23
N LYS A 37 13.47 19.26 10.85
CA LYS A 37 14.48 20.22 10.35
C LYS A 37 15.22 19.73 9.10
N SER A 38 14.90 18.55 8.60
CA SER A 38 15.53 17.88 7.46
C SER A 38 14.86 18.28 6.14
N PRO A 39 15.59 18.24 5.00
CA PRO A 39 14.99 18.44 3.69
C PRO A 39 13.83 17.48 3.47
N THR A 40 12.69 17.99 2.99
CA THR A 40 11.54 17.14 2.68
C THR A 40 11.88 16.18 1.53
N PRO A 41 11.64 14.86 1.69
CA PRO A 41 11.80 13.92 0.58
C PRO A 41 10.90 14.27 -0.61
N ILE A 42 11.36 13.95 -1.83
CA ILE A 42 10.60 14.15 -3.08
C ILE A 42 9.27 13.36 -3.05
N ARG A 43 9.28 12.14 -2.49
CA ARG A 43 8.07 11.37 -2.17
C ARG A 43 7.71 11.58 -0.70
N ASN A 44 6.87 12.56 -0.44
CA ASN A 44 6.47 12.93 0.92
C ASN A 44 5.17 12.27 1.39
N ILE A 45 4.44 11.59 0.50
CA ILE A 45 3.27 10.79 0.85
C ILE A 45 3.68 9.31 0.84
N ILE A 46 3.41 8.60 1.93
CA ILE A 46 3.56 7.15 2.00
C ILE A 46 2.17 6.53 2.07
N VAL A 47 1.88 5.64 1.13
CA VAL A 47 0.69 4.78 1.18
C VAL A 47 1.15 3.37 1.50
N LEU A 48 0.69 2.86 2.64
CA LEU A 48 0.98 1.51 3.10
C LEU A 48 -0.32 0.70 3.05
N VAL A 49 -0.28 -0.41 2.33
CA VAL A 49 -1.43 -1.32 2.18
C VAL A 49 -1.05 -2.73 2.60
N SER A 50 -1.95 -3.42 3.30
CA SER A 50 -1.76 -4.83 3.65
C SER A 50 -3.05 -5.61 3.51
N ASP A 51 -2.91 -6.91 3.22
CA ASP A 51 -4.02 -7.84 3.20
C ASP A 51 -4.69 -7.93 4.57
N ILE A 52 -5.98 -8.31 4.56
CA ILE A 52 -6.75 -8.66 5.74
C ILE A 52 -7.46 -10.00 5.50
N PRO A 53 -7.64 -10.85 6.54
CA PRO A 53 -8.12 -12.23 6.38
C PRO A 53 -9.44 -12.39 5.62
N ASP A 54 -10.35 -11.42 5.72
CA ASP A 54 -11.70 -11.50 5.14
C ASP A 54 -11.83 -10.80 3.78
N SER A 55 -10.73 -10.49 3.10
CA SER A 55 -10.80 -9.92 1.75
C SER A 55 -11.02 -11.00 0.70
N LYS A 56 -11.94 -10.76 -0.23
CA LYS A 56 -12.17 -11.64 -1.39
C LYS A 56 -11.02 -11.61 -2.40
N MET A 57 -10.19 -10.57 -2.35
CA MET A 57 -9.08 -10.34 -3.26
C MET A 57 -7.87 -9.83 -2.47
N SER A 58 -6.69 -10.29 -2.82
CA SER A 58 -5.46 -9.75 -2.24
C SER A 58 -5.14 -8.37 -2.80
N VAL A 59 -4.41 -7.58 -2.03
CA VAL A 59 -3.82 -6.32 -2.44
C VAL A 59 -2.96 -6.54 -3.68
N LYS A 60 -2.07 -7.54 -3.66
CA LYS A 60 -1.16 -7.84 -4.78
C LYS A 60 -1.90 -8.06 -6.09
N SER A 61 -3.02 -8.79 -6.08
CA SER A 61 -3.83 -9.05 -7.27
C SER A 61 -4.56 -7.83 -7.81
N CYS A 62 -4.89 -6.85 -6.95
CA CYS A 62 -5.67 -5.67 -7.32
C CYS A 62 -4.91 -4.35 -7.20
N THR A 63 -3.58 -4.38 -7.00
CA THR A 63 -2.78 -3.24 -6.55
C THR A 63 -2.93 -1.99 -7.43
N SER A 64 -2.93 -2.14 -8.74
CA SER A 64 -3.12 -1.02 -9.68
C SER A 64 -4.51 -0.37 -9.57
N HIS A 65 -5.54 -1.19 -9.34
CA HIS A 65 -6.90 -0.69 -9.17
C HIS A 65 -7.07 0.01 -7.82
N ILE A 66 -6.50 -0.57 -6.76
CA ILE A 66 -6.48 0.03 -5.43
C ILE A 66 -5.72 1.37 -5.48
N ALA A 67 -4.52 1.40 -6.08
CA ALA A 67 -3.73 2.61 -6.22
C ALA A 67 -4.46 3.72 -6.98
N THR A 68 -5.14 3.38 -8.07
CA THR A 68 -6.00 4.31 -8.83
C THR A 68 -7.11 4.89 -7.95
N GLN A 69 -7.85 4.03 -7.23
CA GLN A 69 -8.96 4.50 -6.39
C GLN A 69 -8.50 5.30 -5.17
N VAL A 70 -7.39 4.90 -4.55
CA VAL A 70 -6.80 5.64 -3.44
C VAL A 70 -6.30 7.01 -3.90
N ALA A 71 -5.58 7.07 -5.02
CA ALA A 71 -5.11 8.34 -5.59
C ALA A 71 -6.27 9.31 -5.83
N ASN A 72 -7.33 8.84 -6.47
CA ASN A 72 -8.51 9.64 -6.77
C ASN A 72 -9.30 10.03 -5.52
N LYS A 73 -9.54 9.09 -4.59
CA LYS A 73 -10.36 9.33 -3.39
C LYS A 73 -9.70 10.30 -2.42
N PHE A 74 -8.38 10.18 -2.23
CA PHE A 74 -7.63 11.00 -1.29
C PHE A 74 -6.97 12.21 -1.95
N ASN A 75 -7.14 12.39 -3.27
CA ASN A 75 -6.55 13.47 -4.05
C ASN A 75 -5.03 13.58 -3.82
N ILE A 76 -4.33 12.45 -3.85
CA ILE A 76 -2.88 12.38 -3.67
C ILE A 76 -2.18 12.32 -5.02
N ASP A 77 -1.09 13.07 -5.15
CA ASP A 77 -0.26 13.08 -6.35
C ASP A 77 0.57 11.79 -6.42
N PRO A 78 0.37 10.93 -7.45
CA PRO A 78 1.12 9.70 -7.57
C PRO A 78 2.63 9.87 -7.73
N HIS A 79 3.08 10.98 -8.31
CA HIS A 79 4.52 11.26 -8.49
C HIS A 79 5.22 11.61 -7.17
N ARG A 80 4.45 12.00 -6.16
CA ARG A 80 4.91 12.32 -4.80
C ARG A 80 4.59 11.23 -3.78
N THR A 81 4.09 10.10 -4.26
CA THR A 81 3.65 8.98 -3.42
C THR A 81 4.63 7.82 -3.50
N LEU A 82 5.03 7.30 -2.35
CA LEU A 82 5.63 5.98 -2.21
C LEU A 82 4.53 4.98 -1.85
N TRP A 83 4.25 4.06 -2.76
CA TRP A 83 3.32 2.96 -2.51
C TRP A 83 4.07 1.76 -1.96
N VAL A 84 3.61 1.23 -0.84
CA VAL A 84 4.24 0.11 -0.14
C VAL A 84 3.18 -0.95 0.15
N GLU A 85 3.43 -2.16 -0.34
CA GLU A 85 2.72 -3.35 0.09
C GLU A 85 3.44 -3.95 1.30
N TYR A 86 2.70 -4.03 2.40
CA TYR A 86 3.16 -4.59 3.66
C TYR A 86 2.60 -5.99 3.84
N TYR A 87 3.50 -6.94 4.04
CA TYR A 87 3.20 -8.33 4.32
C TYR A 87 3.66 -8.64 5.75
N PRO A 88 2.74 -8.75 6.73
CA PRO A 88 3.12 -9.08 8.11
C PRO A 88 3.71 -10.47 8.18
N GLU A 89 4.49 -10.74 9.23
CA GLU A 89 4.96 -12.10 9.51
C GLU A 89 3.76 -13.05 9.62
N THR A 90 3.85 -14.20 8.96
CA THR A 90 2.84 -15.26 9.08
C THR A 90 3.50 -16.58 9.42
N LYS A 91 2.82 -17.37 10.24
CA LYS A 91 3.24 -18.72 10.60
C LYS A 91 2.23 -19.73 10.06
N TYR A 92 2.72 -20.88 9.62
CA TYR A 92 1.88 -21.94 9.07
C TYR A 92 2.49 -23.33 9.34
N GLY A 93 1.66 -24.36 9.14
CA GLY A 93 2.00 -25.76 9.45
C GLY A 93 1.19 -26.28 10.65
N VAL A 94 1.31 -27.58 10.93
CA VAL A 94 0.51 -28.25 11.98
C VAL A 94 0.80 -27.66 13.38
N ASN A 95 2.00 -27.11 13.57
CA ASN A 95 2.44 -26.47 14.81
C ASN A 95 3.13 -25.12 14.57
N ASP A 96 2.71 -24.35 13.54
CA ASP A 96 3.32 -23.06 13.19
C ASP A 96 4.85 -23.15 12.94
N GLU A 97 5.30 -24.29 12.42
CA GLU A 97 6.72 -24.61 12.26
C GLU A 97 7.41 -23.84 11.12
N HIS A 98 6.62 -23.30 10.19
CA HIS A 98 7.13 -22.49 9.09
C HIS A 98 6.78 -21.03 9.30
N VAL A 99 7.78 -20.16 9.13
CA VAL A 99 7.64 -18.71 9.26
C VAL A 99 7.90 -18.06 7.91
N ILE A 100 6.93 -17.29 7.43
CA ILE A 100 7.12 -16.34 6.34
C ILE A 100 7.45 -15.01 7.00
N ALA A 101 8.70 -14.57 6.80
CA ALA A 101 9.17 -13.32 7.38
C ALA A 101 8.34 -12.12 6.89
N GLU A 102 8.25 -11.12 7.76
CA GLU A 102 7.71 -9.81 7.40
C GLU A 102 8.43 -9.22 6.17
N SER A 103 7.68 -8.63 5.25
CA SER A 103 8.24 -8.01 4.04
C SER A 103 7.56 -6.68 3.69
N PHE A 104 8.35 -5.80 3.08
CA PHE A 104 7.95 -4.49 2.59
C PHE A 104 8.35 -4.35 1.14
N GLU A 105 7.36 -4.27 0.25
CA GLU A 105 7.60 -4.12 -1.18
C GLU A 105 7.14 -2.74 -1.65
N ALA A 106 8.07 -1.93 -2.15
CA ALA A 106 7.71 -0.74 -2.90
C ALA A 106 7.12 -1.15 -4.25
N VAL A 107 5.99 -0.55 -4.61
CA VAL A 107 5.35 -0.79 -5.90
C VAL A 107 5.44 0.45 -6.76
N GLU A 108 6.10 0.30 -7.90
CA GLU A 108 6.17 1.33 -8.93
C GLU A 108 5.09 1.07 -9.97
N PHE A 109 4.35 2.11 -10.32
CA PHE A 109 3.34 2.07 -11.37
C PHE A 109 3.77 2.94 -12.54
N THR A 110 3.40 2.53 -13.75
CA THR A 110 3.28 3.46 -14.87
C THR A 110 1.91 4.12 -14.75
N TRP A 111 1.86 5.44 -14.79
CA TRP A 111 0.59 6.18 -14.75
C TRP A 111 0.21 6.59 -16.16
N HIS A 112 -1.02 6.30 -16.55
CA HIS A 112 -1.61 6.76 -17.81
C HIS A 112 -2.93 7.46 -17.48
N ASN A 113 -2.94 8.78 -17.63
CA ASN A 113 -3.97 9.66 -17.06
C ASN A 113 -4.06 9.45 -15.53
N ASP A 114 -5.25 9.18 -15.03
CA ASP A 114 -5.57 8.94 -13.62
C ASP A 114 -5.43 7.46 -13.21
N LYS A 115 -4.92 6.59 -14.09
CA LYS A 115 -4.88 5.14 -13.85
C LYS A 115 -3.47 4.62 -13.66
N ALA A 116 -3.25 3.92 -12.56
CA ALA A 116 -2.06 3.12 -12.33
C ALA A 116 -2.13 1.84 -13.18
N ILE A 117 -1.04 1.53 -13.89
CA ILE A 117 -0.90 0.33 -14.71
C ILE A 117 0.53 -0.23 -14.58
N LYS A 118 0.71 -1.50 -14.99
CA LYS A 118 2.02 -2.19 -15.03
C LYS A 118 2.80 -2.09 -13.69
N PRO A 119 2.26 -2.66 -12.60
CA PRO A 119 2.92 -2.63 -11.31
C PRO A 119 4.25 -3.39 -11.35
N LYS A 120 5.27 -2.85 -10.67
CA LYS A 120 6.57 -3.48 -10.47
C LYS A 120 6.92 -3.44 -8.99
N TRP A 121 7.07 -4.61 -8.39
CA TRP A 121 7.46 -4.76 -7.00
C TRP A 121 8.98 -4.75 -6.87
N ARG A 122 9.46 -4.06 -5.84
CA ARG A 122 10.86 -4.07 -5.41
C ARG A 122 10.88 -4.13 -3.89
N GLU A 123 11.69 -5.03 -3.35
CA GLU A 123 11.92 -5.07 -1.93
C GLU A 123 12.52 -3.74 -1.44
N LEU A 124 11.97 -3.20 -0.36
CA LEU A 124 12.49 -2.00 0.26
C LEU A 124 13.78 -2.32 1.00
N GLN A 125 14.81 -1.54 0.72
CA GLN A 125 16.11 -1.66 1.35
C GLN A 125 16.35 -0.51 2.36
N PRO A 126 17.20 -0.70 3.37
CA PRO A 126 17.69 0.39 4.21
C PRO A 126 18.32 1.53 3.39
N PRO A 127 18.21 2.79 3.82
CA PRO A 127 17.62 3.26 5.09
C PRO A 127 16.10 3.48 5.02
N LEU A 128 15.50 3.44 3.82
CA LEU A 128 14.08 3.75 3.64
C LEU A 128 13.17 2.72 4.35
N LEU A 129 13.57 1.45 4.32
CA LEU A 129 12.90 0.39 5.07
C LEU A 129 12.79 0.74 6.57
N ASP A 130 13.89 1.20 7.16
CA ASP A 130 13.95 1.50 8.60
C ASP A 130 13.04 2.67 8.96
N GLU A 131 12.94 3.68 8.09
CA GLU A 131 11.99 4.78 8.29
C GLU A 131 10.54 4.32 8.19
N ILE A 132 10.22 3.41 7.25
CA ILE A 132 8.86 2.88 7.09
C ILE A 132 8.48 2.03 8.30
N LYS A 133 9.39 1.21 8.84
CA LYS A 133 9.13 0.37 10.02
C LYS A 133 8.75 1.19 11.26
N LYS A 134 9.23 2.43 11.39
CA LYS A 134 8.85 3.33 12.51
C LYS A 134 7.40 3.82 12.44
N LEU A 135 6.73 3.66 11.30
CA LEU A 135 5.37 4.17 11.07
C LEU A 135 4.27 3.15 11.43
N ILE A 136 4.65 1.92 11.79
CA ILE A 136 3.77 0.73 11.80
C ILE A 136 3.43 0.30 13.21
#